data_AF-A0A3D4UHZ9-F1
#
_entry.id   AF-A0A3D4UHZ9-F1
#
_cell.length_a   1.000
_cell.length_b   1.000
_cell.length_c   1.000
_cell.angle_alpha   90.00
_cell.angle_beta   90.00
_cell.angle_gamma   90.00
#
_symmetry.space_group_name_H-M   'P 1'
#
loop_
_entity.id
_entity.type
_entity.pdbx_description
1 polymer ?
#
loop_
_entity_poly.entity_id
_entity_poly.type
_entity_poly.pdbx_seq_one_letter_code
_entity_poly.pdbx_strand_id
1 'polypeptide(L)'
;MISMPAMAEVSISLGSSAPTYGTTLNFDEVGGPTGDFISTDAWSGIGIGSLGAGDGNTFVGNLNSTPGFGWLPDNNVMVGNFGVFMEFSTDLTSFSAQVWDNGGPADFVSGGMLAVAQKDGVDVATYFWETPVFGTGGDNWFDITTTDGSSFDRVVFLGFAFVSPVTIIDNVSFNTVPVPGTAAVMGCGLMLAGRRRRA
;
A
#
# COMPACT_ATOMS: atom_id res chain seq x y z
N MET A 1 -23.71 27.50 18.41
CA MET A 1 -22.63 26.50 18.42
C MET A 1 -22.86 25.61 17.22
N ILE A 2 -22.12 25.80 16.13
CA ILE A 2 -22.23 24.95 14.95
C ILE A 2 -21.41 23.71 15.27
N SER A 3 -22.08 22.58 15.51
CA SER A 3 -21.41 21.29 15.49
C SER A 3 -20.94 21.07 14.05
N MET A 4 -19.64 21.15 13.81
CA MET A 4 -19.10 20.56 12.59
C MET A 4 -19.31 19.04 12.72
N PRO A 5 -19.94 18.37 11.74
CA PRO A 5 -19.92 16.91 11.72
C PRO A 5 -18.45 16.46 11.69
N ALA A 6 -18.12 15.39 12.40
CA ALA A 6 -16.81 14.74 12.27
C ALA A 6 -16.59 14.44 10.77
N MET A 7 -15.50 14.95 10.19
CA MET A 7 -15.14 14.55 8.83
C MET A 7 -14.66 13.11 8.91
N ALA A 8 -15.17 12.24 8.03
CA ALA A 8 -14.60 10.92 7.84
C ALA A 8 -13.13 11.08 7.47
N GLU A 9 -12.24 10.48 8.24
CA GLU A 9 -10.80 10.74 8.19
C GLU A 9 -10.07 9.52 7.61
N VAL A 10 -9.25 9.79 6.59
CA VAL A 10 -8.16 8.90 6.17
C VAL A 10 -6.90 9.42 6.83
N SER A 11 -6.17 8.54 7.53
CA SER A 11 -4.93 8.91 8.22
C SER A 11 -3.79 8.02 7.72
N ILE A 12 -2.59 8.59 7.68
CA ILE A 12 -1.35 7.88 7.37
C ILE A 12 -0.41 8.06 8.56
N SER A 13 0.14 6.95 9.07
CA SER A 13 1.12 6.96 10.15
C SER A 13 2.35 6.13 9.80
N LEU A 14 3.50 6.57 10.33
CA LEU A 14 4.76 5.84 10.27
C LEU A 14 4.98 5.09 11.60
N GLY A 15 5.20 3.79 11.54
CA GLY A 15 5.38 2.92 12.70
C GLY A 15 6.58 1.96 12.55
N SER A 16 6.87 1.25 13.64
CA SER A 16 7.92 0.21 13.68
C SER A 16 7.38 -1.22 13.52
N SER A 17 6.08 -1.37 13.29
CA SER A 17 5.42 -2.67 13.10
C SER A 17 4.10 -2.49 12.36
N ALA A 18 3.73 -3.46 11.52
CA ALA A 18 2.43 -3.45 10.85
C ALA A 18 1.33 -4.15 11.64
N PRO A 19 0.09 -3.65 11.50
CA PRO A 19 -1.09 -4.50 11.49
C PRO A 19 -1.10 -5.40 10.23
N THR A 20 -1.41 -6.68 10.39
CA THR A 20 -1.69 -7.55 9.23
C THR A 20 -3.19 -7.50 8.89
N TYR A 21 -3.50 -7.20 7.63
CA TYR A 21 -4.88 -7.15 7.13
C TYR A 21 -5.28 -8.40 6.34
N GLY A 22 -6.54 -8.45 5.89
CA GLY A 22 -7.17 -9.65 5.34
C GLY A 22 -6.58 -10.13 4.02
N THR A 23 -5.98 -9.24 3.24
CA THR A 23 -5.20 -9.59 2.04
C THR A 23 -3.75 -9.17 2.25
N THR A 24 -2.82 -10.07 1.89
CA THR A 24 -1.38 -9.84 2.02
C THR A 24 -0.69 -10.13 0.68
N LEU A 25 0.26 -9.29 0.30
CA LEU A 25 1.20 -9.53 -0.77
C LEU A 25 2.60 -9.56 -0.17
N ASN A 26 3.25 -10.70 -0.32
CA ASN A 26 4.68 -10.88 -0.10
C ASN A 26 5.27 -11.34 -1.44
N PHE A 27 6.38 -10.72 -1.85
CA PHE A 27 6.95 -10.92 -3.19
C PHE A 27 7.72 -12.25 -3.34
N ASP A 28 7.78 -13.08 -2.29
CA ASP A 28 8.42 -14.40 -2.26
C ASP A 28 7.48 -15.56 -2.56
N GLU A 29 6.23 -15.29 -2.96
CA GLU A 29 5.31 -16.36 -3.34
C GLU A 29 5.93 -17.25 -4.44
N VAL A 30 5.88 -18.57 -4.24
CA VAL A 30 6.40 -19.54 -5.20
C VAL A 30 5.67 -19.41 -6.53
N GLY A 31 6.40 -19.07 -7.60
CA GLY A 31 5.83 -18.84 -8.92
C GLY A 31 5.24 -17.44 -9.11
N GLY A 32 5.40 -16.55 -8.12
CA GLY A 32 5.03 -15.15 -8.21
C GLY A 32 5.89 -14.37 -9.23
N PRO A 33 5.41 -13.21 -9.68
CA PRO A 33 6.16 -12.37 -10.64
C PRO A 33 7.47 -11.86 -10.04
N THR A 34 8.59 -12.14 -10.71
CA THR A 34 9.95 -11.70 -10.34
C THR A 34 10.75 -11.32 -11.58
N GLY A 35 11.78 -10.50 -11.41
CA GLY A 35 12.64 -9.97 -12.46
C GLY A 35 12.37 -8.50 -12.80
N ASP A 36 13.04 -8.04 -13.86
CA ASP A 36 12.84 -6.71 -14.45
C ASP A 36 11.62 -6.69 -15.39
N PHE A 37 10.99 -5.52 -15.53
CA PHE A 37 9.86 -5.26 -16.44
C PHE A 37 8.63 -6.15 -16.20
N ILE A 38 8.29 -6.36 -14.93
CA ILE A 38 7.06 -7.05 -14.56
C ILE A 38 5.86 -6.18 -14.98
N SER A 39 4.85 -6.82 -15.56
CA SER A 39 3.61 -6.12 -15.93
C SER A 39 2.97 -5.49 -14.70
N THR A 40 2.49 -4.25 -14.81
CA THR A 40 1.89 -3.54 -13.67
C THR A 40 0.62 -4.19 -13.14
N ASP A 41 -0.07 -4.99 -13.95
CA ASP A 41 -1.28 -5.72 -13.60
C ASP A 41 -1.02 -7.16 -13.09
N ALA A 42 0.25 -7.52 -12.85
CA ALA A 42 0.63 -8.88 -12.46
C ALA A 42 -0.01 -9.37 -11.14
N TRP A 43 -0.50 -8.44 -10.31
CA TRP A 43 -1.17 -8.72 -9.03
C TRP A 43 -2.68 -8.44 -9.05
N SER A 44 -3.27 -8.28 -10.24
CA SER A 44 -4.72 -8.07 -10.39
C SER A 44 -5.57 -9.17 -9.76
N GLY A 45 -5.05 -10.41 -9.69
CA GLY A 45 -5.71 -11.54 -9.06
C GLY A 45 -5.95 -11.41 -7.55
N ILE A 46 -5.20 -10.54 -6.85
CA ILE A 46 -5.34 -10.27 -5.41
C ILE A 46 -5.98 -8.90 -5.13
N GLY A 47 -6.46 -8.21 -6.15
CA GLY A 47 -7.18 -6.94 -6.02
C GLY A 47 -6.33 -5.69 -6.23
N ILE A 48 -5.06 -5.82 -6.59
CA ILE A 48 -4.19 -4.70 -6.99
C ILE A 48 -4.33 -4.50 -8.50
N GLY A 49 -5.07 -3.49 -8.92
CA GLY A 49 -5.34 -3.20 -10.33
C GLY A 49 -4.09 -2.77 -11.10
N SER A 50 -3.21 -1.99 -10.46
CA SER A 50 -1.89 -1.67 -10.99
C SER A 50 -0.86 -1.48 -9.87
N LEU A 51 0.36 -1.97 -10.10
CA LEU A 51 1.52 -1.77 -9.24
C LEU A 51 2.73 -1.43 -10.10
N GLY A 52 3.25 -0.22 -9.96
CA GLY A 52 4.29 0.30 -10.86
C GLY A 52 5.26 1.27 -10.21
N ALA A 53 6.32 1.56 -10.97
CA ALA A 53 7.33 2.56 -10.66
C ALA A 53 7.08 3.87 -11.43
N GLY A 54 7.65 4.98 -10.97
CA GLY A 54 7.49 6.29 -11.61
C GLY A 54 8.15 6.39 -12.99
N ASP A 55 9.20 5.62 -13.25
CA ASP A 55 9.82 5.48 -14.57
C ASP A 55 9.16 4.41 -15.46
N GLY A 56 8.12 3.74 -14.96
CA GLY A 56 7.41 2.66 -15.65
C GLY A 56 8.11 1.29 -15.60
N ASN A 57 9.28 1.17 -14.98
CA ASN A 57 10.02 -0.09 -14.90
C ASN A 57 9.80 -0.75 -13.53
N THR A 58 8.92 -1.74 -13.48
CA THR A 58 8.71 -2.53 -12.26
C THR A 58 9.75 -3.64 -12.15
N PHE A 59 10.50 -3.65 -11.05
CA PHE A 59 11.41 -4.74 -10.69
C PHE A 59 10.97 -5.40 -9.37
N VAL A 60 11.00 -6.73 -9.33
CA VAL A 60 10.85 -7.51 -8.10
C VAL A 60 11.96 -8.54 -8.01
N GLY A 61 12.71 -8.54 -6.92
CA GLY A 61 13.76 -9.53 -6.73
C GLY A 61 14.48 -9.40 -5.40
N ASN A 62 15.29 -10.39 -5.09
CA ASN A 62 16.08 -10.42 -3.88
C ASN A 62 17.33 -9.55 -4.04
N LEU A 63 17.40 -8.51 -3.20
CA LEU A 63 18.49 -7.55 -3.20
C LEU A 63 19.52 -7.78 -2.08
N ASN A 64 19.34 -8.74 -1.18
CA ASN A 64 20.18 -8.90 0.02
C ASN A 64 21.68 -9.05 -0.32
N SER A 65 22.00 -9.74 -1.40
CA SER A 65 23.39 -9.91 -1.86
C SER A 65 23.93 -8.73 -2.69
N THR A 66 23.09 -7.75 -3.02
CA THR A 66 23.46 -6.58 -3.82
C THR A 66 24.23 -5.57 -2.95
N PRO A 67 25.37 -5.04 -3.40
CA PRO A 67 26.11 -4.02 -2.66
C PRO A 67 25.21 -2.83 -2.28
N GLY A 68 25.20 -2.48 -0.98
CA GLY A 68 24.36 -1.41 -0.44
C GLY A 68 22.98 -1.84 0.07
N PHE A 69 22.58 -3.10 -0.15
CA PHE A 69 21.27 -3.64 0.22
C PHE A 69 21.32 -4.81 1.21
N GLY A 70 22.49 -5.14 1.77
CA GLY A 70 22.64 -6.23 2.75
C GLY A 70 21.89 -6.08 4.07
N TRP A 71 21.20 -4.96 4.27
CA TRP A 71 20.29 -4.72 5.39
C TRP A 71 18.84 -5.16 5.10
N LEU A 72 18.49 -5.41 3.84
CA LEU A 72 17.19 -6.01 3.48
C LEU A 72 17.16 -7.48 3.93
N PRO A 73 15.98 -8.05 4.17
CA PRO A 73 15.88 -9.49 4.41
C PRO A 73 16.29 -10.29 3.17
N ASP A 74 16.61 -11.57 3.35
CA ASP A 74 16.97 -12.49 2.26
C ASP A 74 15.69 -12.97 1.53
N ASN A 75 15.03 -12.02 0.88
CA ASN A 75 13.71 -12.19 0.30
C ASN A 75 13.50 -11.19 -0.85
N ASN A 76 12.51 -11.42 -1.71
CA ASN A 76 12.17 -10.57 -2.82
C ASN A 76 11.48 -9.30 -2.31
N VAL A 77 11.85 -8.17 -2.90
CA VAL A 77 11.19 -6.89 -2.66
C VAL A 77 10.85 -6.24 -4.00
N MET A 78 9.85 -5.36 -4.03
CA MET A 78 9.62 -4.52 -5.20
C MET A 78 10.47 -3.25 -5.10
N VAL A 79 11.07 -2.86 -6.21
CA VAL A 79 11.81 -1.61 -6.37
C VAL A 79 11.11 -0.73 -7.39
N GLY A 80 10.85 0.52 -7.01
CA GLY A 80 10.33 1.55 -7.89
C GLY A 80 11.24 2.77 -7.92
N ASN A 81 11.74 3.09 -9.11
CA ASN A 81 12.46 4.33 -9.34
C ASN A 81 11.45 5.47 -9.54
N PHE A 82 11.74 6.63 -8.95
CA PHE A 82 10.80 7.77 -8.85
C PHE A 82 9.49 7.44 -8.14
N GLY A 83 9.53 6.52 -7.18
CA GLY A 83 8.38 6.16 -6.37
C GLY A 83 7.71 4.84 -6.76
N VAL A 84 6.77 4.43 -5.93
CA VAL A 84 5.90 3.27 -6.13
C VAL A 84 4.45 3.71 -6.10
N PHE A 85 3.67 3.25 -7.07
CA PHE A 85 2.27 3.59 -7.26
C PHE A 85 1.46 2.31 -7.26
N MET A 86 0.47 2.25 -6.37
CA MET A 86 -0.39 1.08 -6.21
C MET A 86 -1.85 1.53 -6.32
N GLU A 87 -2.53 1.05 -7.35
CA GLU A 87 -3.95 1.25 -7.58
C GLU A 87 -4.70 -0.05 -7.29
N PHE A 88 -5.77 0.05 -6.53
CA PHE A 88 -6.58 -1.09 -6.12
C PHE A 88 -7.84 -1.16 -6.98
N SER A 89 -8.22 -2.40 -7.33
CA SER A 89 -9.45 -2.68 -8.09
C SER A 89 -10.73 -2.39 -7.32
N THR A 90 -10.61 -2.15 -6.01
CA THR A 90 -11.71 -1.83 -5.09
C THR A 90 -11.23 -0.85 -4.04
N ASP A 91 -12.15 -0.05 -3.53
CA ASP A 91 -11.96 0.78 -2.36
C ASP A 91 -11.42 0.00 -1.16
N LEU A 92 -10.49 0.61 -0.43
CA LEU A 92 -9.85 0.11 0.77
C LEU A 92 -10.34 0.83 2.02
N THR A 93 -10.38 0.09 3.13
CA THR A 93 -10.57 0.64 4.48
C THR A 93 -9.27 0.70 5.27
N SER A 94 -8.27 -0.10 4.90
CA SER A 94 -6.95 -0.06 5.50
C SER A 94 -5.87 -0.60 4.57
N PHE A 95 -4.65 -0.12 4.74
CA PHE A 95 -3.45 -0.54 4.01
C PHE A 95 -2.24 -0.46 4.95
N SER A 96 -1.29 -1.37 4.81
CA SER A 96 0.02 -1.31 5.46
C SER A 96 1.09 -1.87 4.53
N ALA A 97 2.28 -1.28 4.54
CA ALA A 97 3.44 -1.81 3.82
C ALA A 97 4.74 -1.38 4.49
N GLN A 98 5.78 -2.22 4.35
CA GLN A 98 7.14 -1.80 4.62
C GLN A 98 7.65 -0.99 3.45
N VAL A 99 8.24 0.17 3.74
CA VAL A 99 8.74 1.09 2.71
C VAL A 99 10.09 1.63 3.11
N TRP A 100 11.05 1.57 2.20
CA TRP A 100 12.35 2.22 2.34
C TRP A 100 12.60 3.13 1.16
N ASP A 101 13.28 4.25 1.38
CA ASP A 101 13.60 5.20 0.32
C ASP A 101 14.98 5.83 0.56
N ASN A 102 15.68 6.18 -0.51
CA ASN A 102 17.01 6.79 -0.47
C ASN A 102 17.01 8.32 -0.53
N GLY A 103 15.84 8.98 -0.44
CA GLY A 103 15.70 10.44 -0.53
C GLY A 103 16.62 11.21 0.40
N GLY A 104 16.92 10.65 1.58
CA GLY A 104 17.71 11.32 2.60
C GLY A 104 16.89 12.39 3.33
N PRO A 105 17.51 13.09 4.31
CA PRO A 105 16.88 14.19 5.02
C PRO A 105 16.41 15.30 4.09
N ALA A 106 15.18 15.77 4.30
CA ALA A 106 14.61 16.91 3.63
C ALA A 106 15.42 18.18 3.96
N ASP A 107 15.80 18.90 2.91
CA ASP A 107 16.40 20.21 2.97
C ASP A 107 15.72 21.17 1.97
N PHE A 108 16.29 22.35 1.78
CA PHE A 108 15.71 23.38 0.92
C PHE A 108 15.85 23.08 -0.59
N VAL A 109 16.54 22.00 -0.98
CA VAL A 109 16.82 21.63 -2.39
C VAL A 109 16.46 20.19 -2.74
N SER A 110 16.33 19.28 -1.77
CA SER A 110 16.07 17.85 -2.00
C SER A 110 15.69 17.11 -0.70
N GLY A 111 15.36 15.83 -0.81
CA GLY A 111 15.16 14.95 0.33
C GLY A 111 13.71 14.80 0.76
N GLY A 112 13.48 13.80 1.60
CA GLY A 112 12.14 13.44 2.07
C GLY A 112 11.40 12.48 1.13
N MET A 113 10.28 11.98 1.63
CA MET A 113 9.37 11.10 0.89
C MET A 113 7.93 11.49 1.23
N LEU A 114 7.05 11.47 0.23
CA LEU A 114 5.60 11.59 0.45
C LEU A 114 4.94 10.22 0.37
N ALA A 115 4.08 9.93 1.33
CA ALA A 115 3.06 8.91 1.25
C ALA A 115 1.70 9.60 1.04
N VAL A 116 0.95 9.19 0.02
CA VAL A 116 -0.34 9.78 -0.32
C VAL A 116 -1.37 8.67 -0.48
N ALA A 117 -2.51 8.84 0.19
CA ALA A 117 -3.70 8.06 -0.05
C ALA A 117 -4.63 8.88 -0.96
N GLN A 118 -5.11 8.27 -2.04
CA GLN A 118 -6.00 8.90 -3.00
C GLN A 118 -7.32 8.14 -3.09
N LYS A 119 -8.40 8.89 -3.32
CA LYS A 119 -9.70 8.37 -3.72
C LYS A 119 -10.08 8.97 -5.07
N ASP A 120 -10.32 8.15 -6.07
CA ASP A 120 -10.72 8.57 -7.42
C ASP A 120 -9.81 9.67 -8.01
N GLY A 121 -8.51 9.58 -7.72
CA GLY A 121 -7.49 10.54 -8.18
C GLY A 121 -7.37 11.84 -7.36
N VAL A 122 -8.07 11.94 -6.23
CA VAL A 122 -7.98 13.07 -5.29
C VAL A 122 -7.25 12.66 -4.03
N ASP A 123 -6.28 13.46 -3.59
CA ASP A 123 -5.56 13.24 -2.32
C ASP A 123 -6.53 13.37 -1.14
N VAL A 124 -6.68 12.30 -0.36
CA VAL A 124 -7.52 12.25 0.85
C VAL A 124 -6.69 12.19 2.13
N ALA A 125 -5.43 11.79 2.02
CA ALA A 125 -4.45 11.91 3.10
C ALA A 125 -3.03 12.04 2.52
N THR A 126 -2.18 12.78 3.22
CA THR A 126 -0.78 12.95 2.86
C THR A 126 0.07 12.95 4.11
N TYR A 127 1.20 12.25 4.05
CA TYR A 127 2.22 12.24 5.08
C TYR A 127 3.58 12.49 4.46
N PHE A 128 4.34 13.42 5.05
CA PHE A 128 5.71 13.70 4.65
C PHE A 128 6.66 13.05 5.66
N TRP A 129 7.47 12.11 5.17
CA TRP A 129 8.58 11.56 5.92
C TRP A 129 9.82 12.42 5.65
N GLU A 130 10.28 13.13 6.67
CA GLU A 130 11.38 14.08 6.53
C GLU A 130 12.74 13.42 6.32
N THR A 131 12.96 12.20 6.80
CA THR A 131 14.30 11.58 6.79
C THR A 131 14.28 10.12 6.31
N PRO A 132 13.76 9.83 5.09
CA PRO A 132 13.90 8.51 4.49
C PRO A 132 15.36 8.16 4.30
N VAL A 133 15.79 6.99 4.76
CA VAL A 133 17.15 6.52 4.57
C VAL A 133 17.20 5.00 4.52
N PHE A 134 17.98 4.47 3.58
CA PHE A 134 18.27 3.04 3.51
C PHE A 134 19.10 2.56 4.71
N GLY A 135 18.80 1.35 5.19
CA GLY A 135 19.67 0.55 6.06
C GLY A 135 19.97 1.08 7.46
N THR A 136 19.39 2.20 7.89
CA THR A 136 19.68 2.78 9.23
C THR A 136 18.44 3.09 10.08
N GLY A 137 17.23 2.87 9.57
CA GLY A 137 15.97 3.21 10.25
C GLY A 137 15.19 2.06 10.91
N GLY A 138 15.57 0.79 10.69
CA GLY A 138 14.75 -0.36 11.06
C GLY A 138 13.58 -0.59 10.08
N ASP A 139 12.59 -1.37 10.51
CA ASP A 139 11.36 -1.62 9.74
C ASP A 139 10.50 -0.36 9.74
N ASN A 140 10.32 0.27 8.59
CA ASN A 140 9.50 1.46 8.43
C ASN A 140 8.16 1.03 7.83
N TRP A 141 7.11 1.09 8.64
CA TRP A 141 5.76 0.70 8.25
C TRP A 141 4.90 1.93 8.01
N PHE A 142 4.29 2.01 6.83
CA PHE A 142 3.28 3.01 6.52
C PHE A 142 1.91 2.39 6.68
N ASP A 143 1.18 2.83 7.70
CA ASP A 143 -0.17 2.38 7.98
C ASP A 143 -1.16 3.45 7.55
N ILE A 144 -2.16 3.04 6.77
CA ILE A 144 -3.24 3.89 6.30
C ILE A 144 -4.55 3.32 6.82
N THR A 145 -5.30 4.12 7.56
CA THR A 145 -6.58 3.71 8.13
C THR A 145 -7.68 4.72 7.84
N THR A 146 -8.90 4.21 7.72
CA THR A 146 -10.11 4.99 7.46
C THR A 146 -11.05 4.93 8.66
N THR A 147 -11.82 5.99 8.83
CA THR A 147 -12.90 6.07 9.82
C THR A 147 -14.21 6.50 9.15
N ASP A 148 -15.33 6.23 9.82
CA ASP A 148 -16.67 6.75 9.46
C ASP A 148 -17.11 6.51 8.01
N GLY A 149 -16.73 5.35 7.45
CA GLY A 149 -17.11 4.93 6.10
C GLY A 149 -16.35 5.62 4.97
N SER A 150 -15.24 6.31 5.27
CA SER A 150 -14.28 6.75 4.24
C SER A 150 -13.55 5.57 3.59
N SER A 151 -13.02 5.81 2.40
CA SER A 151 -12.24 4.84 1.63
C SER A 151 -11.20 5.54 0.77
N PHE A 152 -10.24 4.76 0.27
CA PHE A 152 -9.24 5.18 -0.72
C PHE A 152 -9.00 4.01 -1.67
N ASP A 153 -8.54 4.28 -2.89
CA ASP A 153 -8.33 3.26 -3.93
C ASP A 153 -6.92 3.30 -4.51
N ARG A 154 -6.09 4.26 -4.08
CA ARG A 154 -4.71 4.35 -4.55
C ARG A 154 -3.78 4.83 -3.45
N VAL A 155 -2.60 4.22 -3.41
CA VAL A 155 -1.50 4.57 -2.52
C VAL A 155 -0.29 4.93 -3.36
N VAL A 156 0.35 6.04 -3.02
CA VAL A 156 1.49 6.58 -3.76
C VAL A 156 2.62 6.87 -2.77
N PHE A 157 3.79 6.31 -3.04
CA PHE A 157 5.04 6.62 -2.36
C PHE A 157 5.96 7.34 -3.33
N LEU A 158 6.39 8.55 -2.98
CA LEU A 158 7.20 9.42 -3.83
C LEU A 158 8.43 9.88 -3.06
N GLY A 159 9.58 9.29 -3.36
CA GLY A 159 10.87 9.77 -2.87
C GLY A 159 11.30 11.05 -3.60
N PHE A 160 11.92 11.96 -2.87
CA PHE A 160 12.53 13.17 -3.42
C PHE A 160 14.05 13.09 -3.26
N ALA A 161 14.76 12.63 -4.28
CA ALA A 161 16.23 12.60 -4.29
C ALA A 161 16.78 13.36 -5.49
N PHE A 162 17.90 14.05 -5.29
CA PHE A 162 18.56 14.80 -6.38
C PHE A 162 19.13 13.88 -7.47
N VAL A 163 19.45 12.63 -7.11
CA VAL A 163 20.00 11.62 -8.02
C VAL A 163 19.16 10.36 -7.86
N SER A 164 18.12 10.22 -8.69
CA SER A 164 17.23 9.05 -8.80
C SER A 164 16.69 8.52 -7.46
N PRO A 165 15.53 9.02 -6.98
CA PRO A 165 14.88 8.45 -5.81
C PRO A 165 14.46 7.01 -6.08
N VAL A 166 14.85 6.11 -5.19
CA VAL A 166 14.53 4.68 -5.24
C VAL A 166 13.72 4.35 -4.02
N THR A 167 12.48 3.93 -4.25
CA THR A 167 11.57 3.45 -3.22
C THR A 167 11.51 1.92 -3.30
N ILE A 168 11.63 1.25 -2.17
CA ILE A 168 11.52 -0.19 -2.04
C ILE A 168 10.31 -0.48 -1.17
N ILE A 169 9.48 -1.44 -1.59
CA ILE A 169 8.34 -1.89 -0.80
C ILE A 169 8.36 -3.41 -0.58
N ASP A 170 7.86 -3.83 0.57
CA ASP A 170 7.64 -5.24 0.91
C ASP A 170 6.48 -5.39 1.93
N ASN A 171 6.07 -6.64 2.17
CA ASN A 171 5.09 -7.05 3.19
C ASN A 171 3.81 -6.23 3.17
N VAL A 172 3.23 -6.08 1.99
CA VAL A 172 2.03 -5.29 1.78
C VAL A 172 0.81 -6.03 2.33
N SER A 173 -0.09 -5.34 3.02
CA SER A 173 -1.40 -5.88 3.40
C SER A 173 -2.49 -4.82 3.35
N PHE A 174 -3.74 -5.23 3.09
CA PHE A 174 -4.87 -4.31 2.99
C PHE A 174 -6.21 -4.99 3.28
N ASN A 175 -7.22 -4.18 3.58
CA ASN A 175 -8.62 -4.59 3.65
C ASN A 175 -9.46 -3.79 2.66
N THR A 176 -10.32 -4.47 1.93
CA THR A 176 -11.26 -3.84 1.01
C THR A 176 -12.54 -3.43 1.74
N VAL A 177 -13.27 -2.45 1.18
CA VAL A 177 -14.63 -2.13 1.61
C VAL A 177 -15.52 -3.33 1.27
N PRO A 178 -16.24 -3.93 2.24
CA PRO A 178 -17.13 -5.05 1.94
C PRO A 178 -18.22 -4.64 0.95
N VAL A 179 -18.28 -5.32 -0.20
CA VAL A 179 -19.35 -5.09 -1.17
C VAL A 179 -20.69 -5.49 -0.52
N PRO A 180 -21.72 -4.61 -0.47
CA PRO A 180 -22.99 -4.89 0.23
C PRO A 180 -23.73 -6.18 -0.20
N GLY A 181 -23.34 -6.80 -1.32
CA GLY A 181 -24.00 -7.97 -1.90
C GLY A 181 -23.79 -9.31 -1.18
N THR A 182 -22.65 -9.55 -0.53
CA THR A 182 -22.37 -10.86 0.10
C THR A 182 -23.13 -11.06 1.40
N ALA A 183 -23.33 -10.01 2.20
CA ALA A 183 -24.17 -10.06 3.40
C ALA A 183 -25.66 -10.17 3.05
N ALA A 184 -26.11 -9.47 2.00
CA ALA A 184 -27.51 -9.49 1.57
C ALA A 184 -27.94 -10.86 1.01
N VAL A 185 -27.07 -11.55 0.26
CA VAL A 185 -27.38 -12.88 -0.29
C VAL A 185 -27.46 -13.96 0.81
N MET A 186 -26.57 -13.92 1.81
CA MET A 186 -26.69 -14.83 2.96
C MET A 186 -27.92 -14.52 3.82
N GLY A 187 -28.24 -13.24 4.05
CA GLY A 187 -29.44 -12.83 4.79
C GLY A 187 -30.74 -13.26 4.10
N CYS A 188 -30.85 -13.07 2.78
CA CYS A 188 -32.01 -13.51 2.01
C CYS A 188 -32.08 -15.05 1.90
N GLY A 189 -30.94 -15.74 1.77
CA GLY A 189 -30.87 -17.20 1.74
C GLY A 189 -31.37 -17.85 3.04
N LEU A 190 -31.00 -17.28 4.20
CA LEU A 190 -31.46 -17.72 5.52
C LEU A 190 -32.96 -17.43 5.75
N MET A 191 -33.47 -16.30 5.27
CA MET A 191 -34.92 -16.01 5.35
C MET A 191 -35.76 -16.93 4.45
N LEU A 192 -35.26 -17.30 3.27
CA LEU A 192 -35.93 -18.26 2.37
C LEU A 192 -35.90 -19.70 2.91
N ALA A 193 -34.78 -20.12 3.52
CA ALA A 193 -34.69 -21.42 4.19
C ALA A 193 -35.55 -21.48 5.48
N GLY A 194 -35.65 -20.37 6.21
CA GLY A 194 -36.51 -20.26 7.39
C GLY A 194 -38.01 -20.31 7.07
N ARG A 195 -38.42 -19.77 5.91
CA ARG A 195 -39.82 -19.85 5.44
C ARG A 195 -40.24 -21.25 5.00
N ARG A 196 -39.32 -22.09 4.51
CA ARG A 196 -39.63 -23.49 4.12
C ARG A 196 -39.77 -24.45 5.31
N ARG A 197 -39.33 -24.09 6.52
CA ARG A 197 -39.51 -24.90 7.73
C ARG A 197 -40.83 -24.64 8.48
N ARG A 198 -41.70 -23.78 7.96
CA ARG A 198 -43.01 -23.45 8.57
C ARG A 198 -44.18 -23.59 7.59
N ALA A 199 -44.08 -24.51 6.62
CA ALA A 199 -45.19 -24.95 5.78
C ALA A 199 -45.42 -26.44 6.00
#